data_AF-A0A7C1QPP3-F1
#
_entry.id   AF-A0A7C1QPP3-F1
#
_cell.length_a   1.000
_cell.length_b   1.000
_cell.length_c   1.000
_cell.angle_alpha   90.00
_cell.angle_beta   90.00
_cell.angle_gamma   90.00
#
_symmetry.space_group_name_H-M   'P 1'
#
loop_
_entity.id
_entity.type
_entity.pdbx_description
1 polymer ?
#
loop_
_entity_poly.entity_id
_entity_poly.type
_entity_poly.pdbx_seq_one_letter_code
_entity_poly.pdbx_strand_id
1 'polypeptide(L)'
;MSFPKYNQTNSQERLGVNAVAEAMAKIGQIWRETPMTDVGIDGQIEYVSPEGFATGRMIAVQIKSGPSFFKESKGDWVFHPEEKHRFYWERFPLPVLIIIHNPDTNLSYWQDARQALRVAKPSDAKGISIPKSNVLQATSAQTLFEGFAVIDQDFMSVEEVLDYLIRTKSDNASFPVSYLNLFCSGLTNICRSLYFGMD
;
A
#
# COMPACT_ATOMS: atom_id res chain seq x y z
N MET A 1 -4.63 -21.31 41.97
CA MET A 1 -4.55 -19.92 41.46
C MET A 1 -4.83 -19.96 39.97
N SER A 2 -5.79 -19.19 39.44
CA SER A 2 -5.97 -19.04 37.98
C SER A 2 -5.29 -17.75 37.53
N PHE A 3 -4.20 -17.90 36.80
CA PHE A 3 -3.54 -16.77 36.16
C PHE A 3 -4.22 -16.44 34.83
N PRO A 4 -4.15 -15.18 34.37
CA PRO A 4 -4.58 -14.81 33.02
C PRO A 4 -3.90 -15.68 31.97
N LYS A 5 -4.65 -16.14 30.97
CA LYS A 5 -4.10 -16.92 29.85
C LYS A 5 -3.47 -15.97 28.83
N TYR A 6 -2.19 -16.18 28.54
CA TYR A 6 -1.55 -15.60 27.37
C TYR A 6 -1.79 -16.53 26.18
N ASN A 7 -2.58 -16.07 25.21
CA ASN A 7 -2.95 -16.89 24.06
C ASN A 7 -1.82 -16.92 23.03
N GLN A 8 -1.64 -18.06 22.34
CA GLN A 8 -0.67 -18.19 21.24
C GLN A 8 -0.87 -17.16 20.12
N THR A 9 -2.10 -16.67 19.93
CA THR A 9 -2.43 -15.60 18.99
C THR A 9 -1.62 -14.33 19.28
N ASN A 10 -1.45 -13.95 20.54
CA ASN A 10 -0.70 -12.76 20.92
C ASN A 10 0.79 -12.89 20.56
N SER A 11 1.36 -14.10 20.72
CA SER A 11 2.74 -14.35 20.29
C SER A 11 2.88 -14.32 18.77
N GLN A 12 1.91 -14.86 18.03
CA GLN A 12 1.94 -14.86 16.56
C GLN A 12 1.88 -13.45 16.00
N GLU A 13 0.97 -12.62 16.52
CA GLU A 13 0.86 -11.20 16.15
C GLU A 13 2.18 -10.46 16.41
N ARG A 14 2.76 -10.65 17.60
CA ARG A 14 4.05 -10.04 17.96
C ARG A 14 5.19 -10.48 17.04
N LEU A 15 5.24 -11.76 16.65
CA LEU A 15 6.24 -12.26 15.69
C LEU A 15 6.10 -11.58 14.32
N GLY A 16 4.86 -11.37 13.85
CA GLY A 16 4.62 -10.64 12.60
C GLY A 16 5.11 -9.19 12.65
N VAL A 17 4.81 -8.48 13.75
CA VAL A 17 5.30 -7.10 13.96
C VAL A 17 6.82 -7.07 13.97
N ASN A 18 7.47 -7.99 14.68
CA ASN A 18 8.92 -8.06 14.75
C ASN A 18 9.55 -8.35 13.38
N ALA A 19 8.96 -9.25 12.60
CA ALA A 19 9.45 -9.58 11.26
C ALA A 19 9.38 -8.37 10.31
N VAL A 20 8.31 -7.56 10.40
CA VAL A 20 8.19 -6.32 9.62
C VAL A 20 9.21 -5.29 10.09
N ALA A 21 9.33 -5.07 11.39
CA ALA A 21 10.32 -4.15 11.95
C ALA A 21 11.76 -4.50 11.53
N GLU A 22 12.11 -5.78 11.59
CA GLU A 22 13.41 -6.28 11.15
C GLU A 22 13.62 -6.07 9.64
N ALA A 23 12.62 -6.41 8.82
CA ALA A 23 12.70 -6.22 7.37
C ALA A 23 12.94 -4.75 7.01
N MET A 24 12.22 -3.82 7.65
CA MET A 24 12.39 -2.38 7.39
C MET A 24 13.75 -1.87 7.86
N ALA A 25 14.21 -2.30 9.03
CA ALA A 25 15.54 -1.95 9.53
C ALA A 25 16.66 -2.42 8.56
N LYS A 26 16.52 -3.62 7.99
CA LYS A 26 17.50 -4.17 7.03
C LYS A 26 17.63 -3.36 5.74
N ILE A 27 16.54 -2.71 5.29
CA ILE A 27 16.55 -1.84 4.10
C ILE A 27 16.67 -0.34 4.46
N GLY A 28 17.03 -0.03 5.71
CA GLY A 28 17.33 1.33 6.17
C GLY A 28 16.10 2.25 6.29
N GLN A 29 14.89 1.68 6.39
CA GLN A 29 13.65 2.45 6.47
C GLN A 29 13.16 2.56 7.92
N ILE A 30 12.45 3.64 8.25
CA ILE A 30 12.00 3.89 9.62
C ILE A 30 10.66 3.16 9.84
N TRP A 31 10.63 2.26 10.81
CA TRP A 31 9.40 1.62 11.30
C TRP A 31 8.92 2.28 12.60
N ARG A 32 7.62 2.56 12.69
CA ARG A 32 6.94 3.01 13.91
C ARG A 32 5.74 2.11 14.19
N GLU A 33 5.83 1.31 15.25
CA GLU A 33 4.69 0.52 15.73
C GLU A 33 3.64 1.45 16.35
N THR A 34 2.36 1.19 16.08
CA THR A 34 1.27 1.90 16.74
C THR A 34 0.99 1.20 18.09
N PRO A 35 1.27 1.84 19.24
CA PRO A 35 1.27 1.17 20.53
C PRO A 35 -0.13 0.78 21.05
N MET A 36 -1.19 1.42 20.55
CA MET A 36 -2.56 1.21 21.00
C MET A 36 -3.53 1.44 19.84
N THR A 37 -3.97 0.39 19.14
CA THR A 37 -5.20 0.50 18.32
C THR A 37 -5.81 -0.84 17.93
N ASP A 38 -7.14 -0.83 17.90
CA ASP A 38 -8.09 -1.89 17.53
C ASP A 38 -8.72 -1.67 16.14
N VAL A 39 -8.35 -0.59 15.42
CA VAL A 39 -8.96 -0.16 14.15
C VAL A 39 -8.22 -0.61 12.88
N GLY A 40 -7.20 -1.46 13.00
CA GLY A 40 -6.62 -2.17 11.86
C GLY A 40 -5.47 -1.47 11.12
N ILE A 41 -4.65 -0.70 11.85
CA ILE A 41 -3.31 -0.25 11.43
C ILE A 41 -2.36 -0.54 12.59
N ASP A 42 -1.36 -1.37 12.35
CA ASP A 42 -0.42 -1.84 13.37
C ASP A 42 0.85 -0.99 13.42
N GLY A 43 1.13 -0.22 12.36
CA GLY A 43 2.25 0.70 12.35
C GLY A 43 2.40 1.45 11.03
N GLN A 44 3.52 2.15 10.92
CA GLN A 44 3.84 3.02 9.79
C GLN A 44 5.30 2.84 9.39
N ILE A 45 5.55 2.90 8.09
CA ILE A 45 6.90 2.91 7.50
C ILE A 45 7.12 4.30 6.90
N GLU A 46 8.22 4.95 7.23
CA GLU A 46 8.63 6.20 6.59
C GLU A 46 9.82 5.96 5.66
N TYR A 47 9.73 6.54 4.47
CA TYR A 47 10.79 6.50 3.48
C TYR A 47 11.99 7.34 3.89
N VAL A 48 13.16 6.70 3.87
CA VAL A 48 14.48 7.31 3.99
C VAL A 48 15.13 7.32 2.61
N SER A 49 15.53 8.50 2.14
CA SER A 49 16.16 8.66 0.82
C SER A 49 17.54 7.97 0.76
N PRO A 50 18.10 7.74 -0.45
CA PRO A 50 19.44 7.17 -0.58
C PRO A 50 20.54 7.97 0.13
N GLU A 51 20.34 9.28 0.30
CA GLU A 51 21.24 10.19 1.03
C GLU A 51 21.06 10.12 2.56
N GLY A 52 20.09 9.35 3.04
CA GLY A 52 19.81 9.16 4.47
C GLY A 52 18.83 10.16 5.06
N PHE A 53 18.09 10.92 4.24
CA PHE A 53 17.11 11.87 4.75
C PHE A 53 15.77 11.19 5.05
N ALA A 54 15.26 11.38 6.26
CA ALA A 54 13.88 11.06 6.61
C ALA A 54 12.94 12.02 5.85
N THR A 55 12.11 11.49 4.96
CA THR A 55 11.37 12.32 3.98
C THR A 55 9.97 12.72 4.41
N GLY A 56 9.47 12.22 5.53
CA GLY A 56 8.07 12.38 5.96
C GLY A 56 7.05 11.60 5.12
N ARG A 57 7.48 10.91 4.06
CA ARG A 57 6.59 10.11 3.21
C ARG A 57 6.31 8.77 3.88
N MET A 58 5.05 8.55 4.24
CA MET A 58 4.63 7.43 5.08
C MET A 58 3.68 6.48 4.38
N ILE A 59 3.85 5.21 4.73
CA ILE A 59 2.95 4.11 4.41
C ILE A 59 2.36 3.59 5.71
N ALA A 60 1.03 3.43 5.76
CA ALA A 60 0.38 2.75 6.87
C ALA A 60 0.38 1.23 6.65
N VAL A 61 0.47 0.46 7.72
CA VAL A 61 0.65 -0.99 7.64
C VAL A 61 -0.34 -1.72 8.53
N GLN A 62 -1.05 -2.69 7.95
CA GLN A 62 -1.70 -3.76 8.70
C GLN A 62 -0.91 -5.05 8.51
N ILE A 63 -0.67 -5.75 9.61
CA ILE A 63 0.00 -7.04 9.70
C ILE A 63 -1.02 -8.10 10.12
N LYS A 64 -1.02 -9.24 9.45
CA LYS A 64 -1.77 -10.44 9.83
C LYS A 64 -0.81 -11.61 9.88
N SER A 65 -0.64 -12.20 11.06
CA SER A 65 0.35 -13.26 11.28
C SER A 65 -0.33 -14.58 11.58
N GLY A 66 0.05 -15.62 10.85
CA GLY A 66 -0.42 -16.99 11.08
C GLY A 66 -0.78 -17.74 9.80
N PRO A 67 -0.75 -19.09 9.82
CA PRO A 67 -0.99 -19.91 8.63
C PRO A 67 -2.40 -19.74 8.02
N SER A 68 -3.39 -19.34 8.81
CA SER A 68 -4.79 -19.17 8.37
C SER A 68 -4.98 -18.09 7.30
N PHE A 69 -4.02 -17.16 7.17
CA PHE A 69 -4.03 -16.10 6.17
C PHE A 69 -3.43 -16.52 4.81
N PHE A 70 -2.84 -17.71 4.72
CA PHE A 70 -2.20 -18.23 3.51
C PHE A 70 -3.17 -19.14 2.74
N LYS A 71 -4.05 -18.52 1.97
CA LYS A 71 -4.93 -19.22 1.02
C LYS A 71 -4.46 -18.94 -0.39
N GLU A 72 -4.29 -19.96 -1.21
CA GLU A 72 -3.81 -19.82 -2.58
C GLU A 72 -4.96 -19.73 -3.57
N SER A 73 -4.85 -18.82 -4.54
CA SER A 73 -5.71 -18.77 -5.71
C SER A 73 -4.95 -18.21 -6.91
N LYS A 74 -5.04 -18.89 -8.06
CA LYS A 74 -4.44 -18.44 -9.34
C LYS A 74 -2.94 -18.10 -9.25
N GLY A 75 -2.19 -18.78 -8.36
CA GLY A 75 -0.76 -18.57 -8.18
C GLY A 75 -0.37 -17.51 -7.13
N ASP A 76 -1.34 -16.77 -6.59
CA ASP A 76 -1.14 -15.76 -5.55
C ASP A 76 -1.71 -16.20 -4.20
N TRP A 77 -1.32 -15.49 -3.13
CA TRP A 77 -2.07 -15.53 -1.89
C TRP A 77 -3.31 -14.66 -1.99
N VAL A 78 -4.42 -15.06 -1.37
CA VAL A 78 -5.64 -14.28 -1.33
C VAL A 78 -6.05 -14.02 0.10
N PHE A 79 -6.12 -12.74 0.45
CA PHE A 79 -6.55 -12.28 1.76
C PHE A 79 -7.97 -11.70 1.68
N HIS A 80 -8.85 -12.15 2.57
CA HIS A 80 -10.25 -11.71 2.63
C HIS A 80 -10.48 -10.85 3.88
N PRO A 81 -10.31 -9.52 3.79
CA PRO A 81 -10.65 -8.64 4.90
C PRO A 81 -12.16 -8.58 5.14
N GLU A 82 -12.52 -8.33 6.40
CA GLU A 82 -13.88 -7.91 6.74
C GLU A 82 -14.25 -6.60 6.02
N GLU A 83 -15.54 -6.43 5.74
CA GLU A 83 -16.06 -5.28 5.01
C GLU A 83 -15.65 -3.94 5.64
N LYS A 84 -15.71 -3.83 6.98
CA LYS A 84 -15.26 -2.63 7.71
C LYS A 84 -13.81 -2.24 7.39
N HIS A 85 -12.91 -3.21 7.28
CA HIS A 85 -11.50 -2.97 6.99
C HIS A 85 -11.29 -2.58 5.53
N ARG A 86 -12.07 -3.15 4.60
CA ARG A 86 -12.07 -2.70 3.20
C ARG A 86 -12.45 -1.22 3.10
N PHE A 87 -13.58 -0.85 3.70
CA PHE A 87 -14.04 0.55 3.71
C PHE A 87 -13.00 1.49 4.32
N TYR A 88 -12.39 1.07 5.43
CA TYR A 88 -11.39 1.83 6.16
C TYR A 88 -10.09 2.02 5.34
N TRP A 89 -9.50 0.95 4.81
CA TRP A 89 -8.24 1.01 4.06
C TRP A 89 -8.40 1.73 2.71
N GLU A 90 -9.50 1.51 1.99
CA GLU A 90 -9.79 2.18 0.72
C GLU A 90 -9.82 3.72 0.87
N ARG A 91 -10.36 4.21 1.99
CA ARG A 91 -10.51 5.64 2.32
C ARG A 91 -9.35 6.20 3.14
N PHE A 92 -8.41 5.35 3.55
CA PHE A 92 -7.29 5.80 4.37
C PHE A 92 -6.48 6.86 3.59
N PRO A 93 -6.07 7.97 4.23
CA PRO A 93 -5.42 9.08 3.54
C PRO A 93 -4.06 8.67 2.97
N LEU A 94 -3.30 7.84 3.69
CA LEU A 94 -2.02 7.29 3.27
C LEU A 94 -2.18 5.96 2.50
N PRO A 95 -1.18 5.52 1.72
CA PRO A 95 -1.09 4.13 1.26
C PRO A 95 -1.24 3.15 2.43
N VAL A 96 -1.88 2.00 2.18
CA VAL A 96 -2.07 0.97 3.21
C VAL A 96 -1.55 -0.36 2.70
N LEU A 97 -0.44 -0.82 3.27
CA LEU A 97 0.04 -2.17 3.01
C LEU A 97 -0.67 -3.16 3.91
N ILE A 98 -1.22 -4.21 3.30
CA ILE A 98 -1.53 -5.45 4.01
C ILE A 98 -0.32 -6.37 3.91
N ILE A 99 0.19 -6.80 5.06
CA ILE A 99 1.30 -7.74 5.17
C ILE A 99 0.80 -9.01 5.85
N ILE A 100 0.92 -10.15 5.17
CA ILE A 100 0.68 -11.46 5.78
C ILE A 100 2.02 -12.11 6.14
N HIS A 101 2.15 -12.58 7.38
CA HIS A 101 3.36 -13.22 7.88
C HIS A 101 3.13 -14.70 8.19
N ASN A 102 3.98 -15.57 7.64
CA ASN A 102 3.99 -16.98 7.96
C ASN A 102 5.07 -17.27 9.02
N PRO A 103 4.72 -17.57 10.28
CA PRO A 103 5.70 -17.83 11.33
C PRO A 103 6.50 -19.12 11.11
N ASP A 104 5.99 -20.08 10.33
CA ASP A 104 6.66 -21.37 10.09
C ASP A 104 7.82 -21.22 9.09
N THR A 105 7.65 -20.37 8.07
CA THR A 105 8.68 -20.08 7.05
C THR A 105 9.47 -18.81 7.35
N ASN A 106 9.01 -18.01 8.32
CA ASN A 106 9.50 -16.67 8.62
C ASN A 106 9.50 -15.72 7.39
N LEU A 107 8.54 -15.89 6.49
CA LEU A 107 8.37 -15.05 5.30
C LEU A 107 7.13 -14.16 5.44
N SER A 108 7.25 -12.92 4.96
CA SER A 108 6.16 -11.95 4.93
C SER A 108 5.88 -11.56 3.48
N TYR A 109 4.61 -11.45 3.12
CA TYR A 109 4.16 -11.06 1.78
C TYR A 109 3.28 -9.82 1.87
N TRP A 110 3.40 -8.92 0.89
CA TRP A 110 2.75 -7.61 0.97
C TRP A 110 2.01 -7.20 -0.31
N GLN A 111 1.00 -6.35 -0.14
CA GLN A 111 0.25 -5.70 -1.22
C GLN A 111 -0.25 -4.33 -0.76
N ASP A 112 -0.33 -3.34 -1.66
CA ASP A 112 -1.08 -2.11 -1.40
C ASP A 112 -2.58 -2.41 -1.44
N ALA A 113 -3.15 -2.65 -0.25
CA ALA A 113 -4.55 -2.92 -0.07
C ALA A 113 -5.42 -1.75 -0.51
N ARG A 114 -4.98 -0.51 -0.29
CA ARG A 114 -5.75 0.69 -0.65
C ARG A 114 -5.87 0.81 -2.15
N GLN A 115 -4.77 0.70 -2.88
CA GLN A 115 -4.81 0.73 -4.34
C GLN A 115 -5.60 -0.45 -4.90
N ALA A 116 -5.36 -1.67 -4.40
CA ALA A 116 -6.09 -2.86 -4.85
C ALA A 116 -7.61 -2.72 -4.66
N LEU A 117 -8.06 -2.11 -3.56
CA LEU A 117 -9.48 -1.89 -3.29
C LEU A 117 -10.11 -0.80 -4.17
N ARG A 118 -9.35 0.24 -4.54
CA ARG A 118 -9.84 1.34 -5.39
C ARG A 118 -10.01 0.96 -6.86
N VAL A 119 -9.19 0.04 -7.35
CA VAL A 119 -9.25 -0.43 -8.74
C VAL A 119 -10.16 -1.65 -8.92
N ALA A 120 -10.59 -2.28 -7.82
CA ALA A 120 -11.46 -3.45 -7.84
C ALA A 120 -12.83 -3.10 -8.44
N LYS A 121 -13.30 -3.96 -9.35
CA LYS A 121 -14.65 -3.85 -9.93
C LYS A 121 -15.67 -4.53 -9.02
N PRO A 122 -16.96 -4.13 -9.08
CA PRO A 122 -18.03 -4.80 -8.33
C PRO A 122 -18.17 -6.30 -8.62
N SER A 123 -17.73 -6.74 -9.80
CA SER A 123 -17.71 -8.14 -10.24
C SER A 123 -16.55 -8.96 -9.65
N ASP A 124 -15.53 -8.30 -9.10
CA ASP A 124 -14.32 -8.98 -8.66
C ASP A 124 -14.57 -9.72 -7.34
N ALA A 125 -13.85 -10.82 -7.13
CA ALA A 125 -13.89 -11.53 -5.87
C ALA A 125 -13.51 -10.58 -4.71
N LYS A 126 -14.19 -10.68 -3.56
CA LYS A 126 -13.98 -9.79 -2.40
C LYS A 126 -12.58 -9.89 -1.75
N GLY A 127 -11.65 -10.64 -2.32
CA GLY A 127 -10.30 -10.84 -1.80
C GLY A 127 -9.29 -9.89 -2.41
N ILE A 128 -8.23 -9.60 -1.66
CA ILE A 128 -7.03 -8.90 -2.13
C ILE A 128 -6.02 -9.96 -2.55
N SER A 129 -5.60 -9.92 -3.82
CA SER A 129 -4.51 -10.78 -4.32
C SER A 129 -3.17 -10.22 -3.85
N ILE A 130 -2.39 -11.05 -3.16
CA ILE A 130 -1.04 -10.74 -2.67
C ILE A 130 -0.06 -11.63 -3.46
N PRO A 131 0.70 -11.05 -4.40
CA PRO A 131 1.63 -11.81 -5.22
C PRO A 131 2.65 -12.57 -4.39
N LYS A 132 2.92 -13.84 -4.74
CA LYS A 132 3.98 -14.62 -4.09
C LYS A 132 5.39 -14.06 -4.35
N SER A 133 5.54 -13.23 -5.38
CA SER A 133 6.77 -12.48 -5.66
C SER A 133 7.01 -11.32 -4.69
N ASN A 134 5.96 -10.79 -4.05
CA ASN A 134 6.05 -9.64 -3.15
C ASN A 134 6.51 -10.08 -1.75
N VAL A 135 7.71 -10.67 -1.67
CA VAL A 135 8.33 -11.09 -0.42
C VAL A 135 8.98 -9.88 0.24
N LEU A 136 8.48 -9.46 1.40
CA LEU A 136 8.93 -8.24 2.08
C LEU A 136 10.43 -8.28 2.39
N GLN A 137 10.94 -9.41 2.84
CA GLN A 137 12.35 -9.61 3.19
C GLN A 137 13.30 -9.47 1.99
N ALA A 138 12.80 -9.65 0.76
CA ALA A 138 13.56 -9.50 -0.48
C ALA A 138 13.21 -8.21 -1.24
N THR A 139 12.31 -7.39 -0.72
CA THR A 139 11.84 -6.16 -1.37
C THR A 139 12.78 -5.02 -1.05
N SER A 140 13.22 -4.29 -2.07
CA SER A 140 14.02 -3.07 -1.90
C SER A 140 13.14 -1.89 -1.43
N ALA A 141 13.75 -0.87 -0.82
CA ALA A 141 13.04 0.38 -0.51
C ALA A 141 12.39 0.99 -1.77
N GLN A 142 13.10 1.00 -2.90
CA GLN A 142 12.59 1.51 -4.17
C GLN A 142 11.26 0.86 -4.57
N THR A 143 11.22 -0.47 -4.56
CA THR A 143 10.04 -1.25 -4.94
C THR A 143 8.89 -1.07 -3.97
N LEU A 144 9.18 -1.02 -2.66
CA LEU A 144 8.14 -0.87 -1.63
C LEU A 144 7.44 0.50 -1.71
N PHE A 145 8.18 1.52 -2.12
CA PHE A 145 7.74 2.91 -2.20
C PHE A 145 7.44 3.38 -3.63
N GLU A 146 7.47 2.47 -4.60
CA GLU A 146 7.17 2.73 -6.01
C GLU A 146 5.74 3.27 -6.14
N GLY A 147 5.58 4.42 -6.81
CA GLY A 147 4.28 5.08 -6.99
C GLY A 147 3.80 5.93 -5.80
N PHE A 148 4.56 5.99 -4.69
CA PHE A 148 4.21 6.83 -3.53
C PHE A 148 5.29 7.86 -3.18
N ALA A 149 6.54 7.39 -3.00
CA ALA A 149 7.59 8.21 -2.41
C ALA A 149 8.82 8.36 -3.29
N VAL A 150 9.11 7.36 -4.12
CA VAL A 150 10.18 7.50 -5.10
C VAL A 150 9.61 8.07 -6.39
N ILE A 151 9.82 9.37 -6.57
CA ILE A 151 9.66 10.03 -7.86
C ILE A 151 11.07 10.07 -8.45
N ASP A 152 11.47 8.97 -9.09
CA ASP A 152 12.74 8.90 -9.84
C ASP A 152 12.64 9.60 -11.20
N GLN A 153 11.54 10.32 -11.44
CA GLN A 153 11.34 11.13 -12.62
C GLN A 153 11.65 12.58 -12.25
N ASP A 154 12.67 13.14 -12.90
CA ASP A 154 12.73 14.58 -13.07
C ASP A 154 11.36 15.06 -13.53
N PHE A 155 10.83 16.09 -12.87
CA PHE A 155 9.60 16.71 -13.34
C PHE A 155 9.83 17.11 -14.80
N MET A 156 9.02 16.54 -15.69
CA MET A 156 8.95 16.98 -17.08
C MET A 156 8.86 18.52 -17.10
N SER A 157 9.56 19.14 -18.05
CA SER A 157 9.36 20.57 -18.29
C SER A 157 7.88 20.83 -18.57
N VAL A 158 7.41 22.07 -18.37
CA VAL A 158 6.01 22.42 -18.66
C VAL A 158 5.65 22.07 -20.11
N GLU A 159 6.59 22.28 -21.03
CA GLU A 159 6.45 21.94 -22.44
C GLU A 159 6.32 20.43 -22.66
N GLU A 160 7.14 19.63 -21.97
CA GLU A 160 7.09 18.16 -22.04
C GLU A 160 5.78 17.61 -21.46
N VAL A 161 5.32 18.16 -20.33
CA VAL A 161 4.01 17.80 -19.73
C VAL A 161 2.88 18.12 -20.72
N LEU A 162 2.88 19.31 -21.32
CA LEU A 162 1.85 19.71 -22.27
C LEU A 162 1.87 18.80 -23.51
N ASP A 163 3.03 18.51 -24.07
CA ASP A 163 3.17 17.60 -25.22
C ASP A 163 2.66 16.19 -24.87
N TYR A 164 3.01 15.67 -23.70
CA TYR A 164 2.51 14.38 -23.20
C TYR A 164 0.99 14.37 -23.06
N LEU A 165 0.41 15.39 -22.42
CA LEU A 165 -1.04 15.49 -22.22
C LEU A 165 -1.80 15.62 -23.55
N ILE A 166 -1.23 16.31 -24.55
CA ILE A 166 -1.80 16.45 -25.89
C ILE A 166 -1.78 15.12 -26.64
N ARG A 167 -0.64 14.43 -26.61
CA ARG A 167 -0.42 13.21 -27.40
C ARG A 167 -1.11 11.98 -26.83
N THR A 168 -1.20 11.89 -25.50
CA THR A 168 -1.80 10.74 -24.82
C THR A 168 -3.32 10.84 -24.93
N LYS A 169 -3.93 9.86 -25.60
CA LYS A 169 -5.38 9.77 -25.79
C LYS A 169 -5.94 8.51 -25.15
N SER A 170 -7.22 8.59 -24.79
CA SER A 170 -7.98 7.41 -24.37
C SER A 170 -8.05 6.39 -25.51
N ASP A 171 -7.73 5.14 -25.21
CA ASP A 171 -7.83 4.01 -26.14
C ASP A 171 -9.28 3.56 -26.38
N ASN A 172 -10.25 4.16 -25.68
CA ASN A 172 -11.66 3.91 -25.90
C ASN A 172 -12.16 4.68 -27.13
N ALA A 173 -12.50 3.95 -28.20
CA ALA A 173 -12.99 4.51 -29.46
C ALA A 173 -14.28 5.35 -29.32
N SER A 174 -15.11 5.07 -28.31
CA SER A 174 -16.31 5.87 -27.99
C SER A 174 -16.01 7.15 -27.21
N PHE A 175 -14.76 7.33 -26.76
CA PHE A 175 -14.35 8.46 -25.94
C PHE A 175 -12.90 8.89 -26.28
N PRO A 176 -12.64 9.43 -27.49
CA PRO A 176 -11.31 9.71 -28.01
C PRO A 176 -10.75 11.06 -27.52
N VAL A 177 -10.80 11.30 -26.20
CA VAL A 177 -10.27 12.53 -25.59
C VAL A 177 -8.79 12.36 -25.25
N SER A 178 -8.01 13.44 -25.41
CA SER A 178 -6.64 13.48 -24.88
C SER A 178 -6.65 13.71 -23.38
N TYR A 179 -5.52 13.42 -22.73
CA TYR A 179 -5.33 13.75 -21.32
C TYR A 179 -5.40 15.27 -21.10
N LEU A 180 -5.00 16.07 -22.08
CA LEU A 180 -5.20 17.52 -22.07
C LEU A 180 -6.69 17.88 -22.09
N ASN A 181 -7.49 17.21 -22.92
CA ASN A 181 -8.95 17.44 -22.94
C ASN A 181 -9.56 17.08 -21.59
N LEU A 182 -9.13 15.97 -20.96
CA LEU A 182 -9.56 15.59 -19.61
C LEU A 182 -9.12 16.59 -18.55
N PHE A 183 -7.90 17.11 -18.61
CA PHE A 183 -7.42 18.14 -17.69
C PHE A 183 -8.27 19.41 -17.83
N CYS A 184 -8.41 19.91 -19.05
CA CYS A 184 -9.14 21.13 -19.37
C CYS A 184 -10.65 21.01 -19.15
N SER A 185 -11.25 19.82 -19.26
CA SER A 185 -12.71 19.62 -19.19
C SER A 185 -13.16 18.94 -17.89
N GLY A 186 -12.29 18.21 -17.21
CA GLY A 186 -12.56 17.46 -15.98
C GLY A 186 -12.22 18.24 -14.71
N LEU A 187 -11.08 18.94 -14.67
CA LEU A 187 -10.69 19.72 -13.48
C LEU A 187 -11.36 21.08 -13.39
N THR A 188 -11.68 21.69 -14.53
CA THR A 188 -12.31 23.03 -14.56
C THR A 188 -13.83 22.98 -14.39
N ASN A 189 -14.47 21.85 -14.71
CA ASN A 189 -15.93 21.76 -14.83
C ASN A 189 -16.57 20.81 -13.79
N ILE A 190 -15.81 19.91 -13.16
CA ILE A 190 -16.36 18.88 -12.25
C ILE A 190 -15.78 18.99 -10.83
N CYS A 191 -14.58 19.54 -10.67
CA CYS A 191 -13.96 19.74 -9.37
C CYS A 191 -14.16 21.17 -8.87
N ARG A 192 -14.86 21.34 -7.73
CA ARG A 192 -15.02 22.66 -7.08
C ARG A 192 -13.78 23.07 -6.27
N SER A 193 -12.85 22.14 -6.04
CA SER A 193 -11.56 22.33 -5.37
C SER A 193 -10.65 21.12 -5.61
N LEU A 194 -9.41 21.35 -6.03
CA LEU A 194 -8.30 20.40 -5.87
C LEU A 194 -7.54 20.79 -4.61
N TYR A 195 -7.35 19.84 -3.68
CA TYR A 195 -6.46 20.03 -2.54
C TYR A 195 -5.19 19.25 -2.82
N PHE A 196 -4.09 19.96 -3.04
CA PHE A 196 -2.73 19.46 -2.91
C PHE A 196 -2.01 20.43 -1.97
N GLY A 197 -1.44 19.90 -0.89
CA GLY A 197 -0.57 20.68 0.00
C GLY A 197 0.71 21.03 -0.74
N MET A 198 1.11 22.30 -0.67
CA MET A 198 2.45 22.75 -1.08
C MET A 198 3.21 23.32 0.11
N ASP A 199 3.00 22.69 1.27
CA ASP A 199 3.69 22.91 2.53
C ASP A 199 4.36 21.61 3.00
#